data_AF-A0A523WJ61-F1
#
_entry.id   AF-A0A523WJ61-F1
#
_cell.length_a   1.000
_cell.length_b   1.000
_cell.length_c   1.000
_cell.angle_alpha   90.00
_cell.angle_beta   90.00
_cell.angle_gamma   90.00
#
_symmetry.space_group_name_H-M   'P 1'
#
loop_
_entity.id
_entity.type
_entity.pdbx_description
1 polymer ?
#
loop_
_entity_poly.entity_id
_entity_poly.type
_entity_poly.pdbx_seq_one_letter_code
_entity_poly.pdbx_strand_id
1 'polypeptide(L)'
;MATVAKELAESLQRCNKCGFCLAHCPIYKVTGIEWTAARGRIALISGALLDDQLEIGEIKDPVFNCLTCNACLDDCPGGVVTADIIFSTREELLKRQGQPWLQKLLFQKLLANPSLVHTASKFLRLADVAGLRTLGRKTGLVKIMGDAGKAEAVVPRVPPSGGLDEIIRIAKSIENPKYKVAYFAGCHAPNFAPEVGAATIRVLNKHQVEVTVPRFVCCGLPATGYGDMPSARNLARTNIDIAGNLNVDAIVTPCGSCSSFLKDYSKLMAGEPEWAEKAKDFAAKVKDISEFLIDIGLDTDMGTIKKKITWHDPCHLGRYQKIKAQPRTILQSIPGV
;
A
#
# COMPACT_ATOMS: atom_id res chain seq x y z
N MET A 1 -11.98 25.24 7.17
CA MET A 1 -10.84 25.60 6.30
C MET A 1 -9.51 25.74 7.07
N ALA A 2 -9.49 25.99 8.39
CA ALA A 2 -8.25 26.30 9.12
C ALA A 2 -7.43 25.10 9.67
N THR A 3 -8.00 23.92 9.88
CA THR A 3 -7.30 22.83 10.60
C THR A 3 -6.24 22.12 9.77
N VAL A 4 -6.58 21.63 8.58
CA VAL A 4 -5.61 20.92 7.71
C VAL A 4 -4.53 21.85 7.19
N ALA A 5 -4.87 23.09 6.83
CA ALA A 5 -3.89 24.10 6.40
C ALA A 5 -2.90 24.44 7.52
N LYS A 6 -3.37 24.52 8.78
CA LYS A 6 -2.51 24.79 9.93
C LYS A 6 -1.62 23.60 10.29
N GLU A 7 -2.14 22.37 10.21
CA GLU A 7 -1.35 21.14 10.36
C GLU A 7 -0.28 20.99 9.26
N LEU A 8 -0.59 21.42 8.03
CA LEU A 8 0.37 21.39 6.92
C LEU A 8 1.40 22.51 6.99
N ALA A 9 1.05 23.67 7.57
CA ALA A 9 1.90 24.86 7.57
C ALA A 9 3.30 24.59 8.14
N GLU A 10 3.38 23.91 9.28
CA GLU A 10 4.67 23.56 9.89
C GLU A 10 5.51 22.64 8.99
N SER A 11 4.87 21.66 8.34
CA SER A 11 5.55 20.71 7.46
C SER A 11 6.01 21.37 6.15
N LEU A 12 5.23 22.31 5.62
CA LEU A 12 5.56 23.08 4.41
C LEU A 12 6.74 24.04 4.67
N GLN A 13 6.75 24.72 5.82
CA GLN A 13 7.77 25.69 6.20
C GLN A 13 9.16 25.07 6.46
N ARG A 14 9.24 23.75 6.71
CA ARG A 14 10.53 23.03 6.83
C ARG A 14 11.35 23.00 5.54
N CYS A 15 10.72 23.27 4.39
CA CYS A 15 11.40 23.24 3.10
C CYS A 15 12.23 24.51 2.86
N ASN A 16 13.56 24.39 2.96
CA ASN A 16 14.51 25.46 2.63
C ASN A 16 14.80 25.61 1.10
N LYS A 17 14.07 24.87 0.25
CA LYS A 17 14.18 24.90 -1.23
C LYS A 17 15.59 24.60 -1.80
N CYS A 18 16.47 23.97 -1.03
CA CYS A 18 17.86 23.65 -1.40
C CYS A 18 18.06 22.84 -2.69
N GLY A 19 17.10 22.02 -3.10
CA GLY A 19 17.18 21.27 -4.36
C GLY A 19 17.70 19.83 -4.27
N PHE A 20 18.11 19.33 -3.10
CA PHE A 20 18.55 17.93 -2.95
C PHE A 20 17.52 16.93 -3.50
N CYS A 21 16.23 17.20 -3.31
CA CYS A 21 15.16 16.35 -3.83
C CYS A 21 15.16 16.13 -5.35
N LEU A 22 15.81 17.01 -6.14
CA LEU A 22 15.91 16.87 -7.59
C LEU A 22 16.67 15.60 -7.98
N ALA A 23 17.78 15.32 -7.30
CA ALA A 23 18.62 14.16 -7.57
C ALA A 23 17.94 12.81 -7.26
N HIS A 24 16.90 12.81 -6.42
CA HIS A 24 16.21 11.59 -5.99
C HIS A 24 14.81 11.43 -6.60
N CYS A 25 14.20 12.50 -7.12
CA CYS A 25 12.85 12.43 -7.63
C CYS A 25 12.79 11.72 -9.00
N PRO A 26 12.10 10.56 -9.11
CA PRO A 26 12.03 9.83 -10.38
C PRO A 26 11.23 10.59 -11.44
N ILE A 27 10.22 11.36 -11.04
CA ILE A 27 9.43 12.16 -11.98
C ILE A 27 10.29 13.26 -12.59
N TYR A 28 11.03 14.00 -11.76
CA TYR A 28 11.94 15.04 -12.25
C TYR A 28 13.02 14.48 -13.19
N LYS A 29 13.57 13.30 -12.90
CA LYS A 29 14.55 12.65 -13.79
C LYS A 29 14.01 12.35 -15.18
N VAL A 30 12.71 12.13 -15.31
CA VAL A 30 12.06 11.84 -16.60
C VAL A 30 11.59 13.13 -17.27
N THR A 31 11.02 14.06 -16.52
CA THR A 31 10.39 15.27 -17.09
C THR A 31 11.36 16.44 -17.27
N GLY A 32 12.39 16.56 -16.43
CA GLY A 32 13.23 17.75 -16.31
C GLY A 32 12.51 18.97 -15.71
N ILE A 33 11.23 18.84 -15.35
CA ILE A 33 10.38 19.96 -14.93
C ILE A 33 10.42 20.10 -13.42
N GLU A 34 10.93 21.22 -12.92
CA GLU A 34 11.19 21.43 -11.50
C GLU A 34 9.94 21.31 -10.60
N TRP A 35 8.78 21.81 -11.05
CA TRP A 35 7.55 21.74 -10.24
C TRP A 35 7.08 20.28 -10.01
N THR A 36 7.62 19.33 -10.76
CA THR A 36 7.40 17.90 -10.56
C THR A 36 8.35 17.26 -9.54
N ALA A 37 9.24 18.04 -8.90
CA ALA A 37 10.08 17.59 -7.79
C ALA A 37 9.46 17.97 -6.44
N ALA A 38 10.01 17.47 -5.33
CA ALA A 38 9.45 17.71 -4.00
C ALA A 38 9.42 19.20 -3.63
N ARG A 39 10.53 19.95 -3.81
CA ARG A 39 10.56 21.39 -3.49
C ARG A 39 9.57 22.20 -4.31
N GLY A 40 9.42 21.84 -5.59
CA GLY A 40 8.50 22.51 -6.50
C GLY A 40 7.06 22.28 -6.09
N ARG A 41 6.70 21.03 -5.76
CA ARG A 41 5.38 20.71 -5.20
C ARG A 41 5.13 21.45 -3.89
N ILE A 42 6.09 21.48 -2.96
CA ILE A 42 5.93 22.19 -1.69
C ILE A 42 5.68 23.69 -1.93
N ALA A 43 6.40 24.31 -2.88
CA ALA A 43 6.19 25.71 -3.23
C ALA A 43 4.78 25.95 -3.80
N LEU A 44 4.32 25.10 -4.73
CA LEU A 44 2.98 25.19 -5.30
C LEU A 44 1.88 24.97 -4.24
N ILE A 45 2.05 23.98 -3.37
CA ILE A 45 1.09 23.68 -2.29
C ILE A 45 1.05 24.83 -1.28
N SER A 46 2.19 25.43 -0.94
CA SER A 46 2.24 26.61 -0.06
C SER A 46 1.51 27.80 -0.71
N GLY A 47 1.77 28.05 -2.00
CA GLY A 47 1.08 29.09 -2.75
C GLY A 47 -0.44 28.91 -2.79
N ALA A 48 -0.93 27.67 -2.88
CA ALA A 48 -2.35 27.36 -2.96
C ALA A 48 -3.07 27.25 -1.60
N LEU A 49 -2.36 26.91 -0.52
CA LEU A 49 -2.98 26.63 0.80
C LEU A 49 -2.66 27.66 1.88
N LEU A 50 -1.54 28.38 1.77
CA LEU A 50 -1.08 29.34 2.78
C LEU A 50 -1.09 30.78 2.27
N ASP A 51 -0.60 30.99 1.04
CA ASP A 51 -0.32 32.34 0.53
C ASP A 51 -1.46 32.92 -0.33
N ASP A 52 -2.50 32.12 -0.61
CA ASP A 52 -3.65 32.46 -1.47
C ASP A 52 -3.23 32.99 -2.86
N GLN A 53 -2.11 32.49 -3.39
CA GLN A 53 -1.51 32.89 -4.67
C GLN A 53 -1.95 32.01 -5.85
N LEU A 54 -2.46 30.82 -5.57
CA LEU A 54 -2.87 29.83 -6.57
C LEU A 54 -4.22 29.25 -6.20
N GLU A 55 -5.05 28.99 -7.20
CA GLU A 55 -6.24 28.19 -6.98
C GLU A 55 -5.84 26.73 -6.73
N ILE A 56 -6.53 26.07 -5.81
CA ILE A 56 -6.24 24.66 -5.49
C ILE A 56 -6.32 23.75 -6.72
N GLY A 57 -7.14 24.11 -7.72
CA GLY A 57 -7.27 23.33 -8.95
C GLY A 57 -5.99 23.29 -9.79
N GLU A 58 -5.18 24.34 -9.74
CA GLU A 58 -3.95 24.48 -10.52
C GLU A 58 -2.86 23.53 -10.05
N ILE A 59 -2.91 23.09 -8.79
CA ILE A 59 -1.91 22.18 -8.22
C ILE A 59 -2.25 20.69 -8.37
N LYS A 60 -3.38 20.36 -9.03
CA LYS A 60 -3.87 18.99 -9.16
C LYS A 60 -2.85 18.06 -9.82
N ASP A 61 -2.34 18.43 -10.99
CA ASP A 61 -1.38 17.61 -11.74
C ASP A 61 -0.05 17.41 -10.97
N PRO A 62 0.60 18.47 -10.43
CA PRO A 62 1.75 18.32 -9.55
C PRO A 62 1.52 17.33 -8.40
N VAL A 63 0.37 17.40 -7.75
CA VAL A 63 0.02 16.60 -6.59
C VAL A 63 -0.25 15.14 -6.98
N PHE A 64 -1.01 14.88 -8.03
CA PHE A 64 -1.39 13.52 -8.44
C PHE A 64 -0.30 12.79 -9.24
N ASN A 65 0.63 13.50 -9.87
CA ASN A 65 1.82 12.88 -10.50
C ASN A 65 2.90 12.48 -9.47
N CYS A 66 2.76 12.85 -8.19
CA CYS A 66 3.67 12.36 -7.16
C CYS A 66 3.47 10.87 -6.91
N LEU A 67 4.53 10.06 -7.02
CA LEU A 67 4.50 8.62 -6.71
C LEU A 67 4.40 8.32 -5.21
N THR A 68 4.47 9.34 -4.34
CA THR A 68 4.50 9.20 -2.88
C THR A 68 5.52 8.14 -2.44
N CYS A 69 6.71 8.15 -3.04
CA CYS A 69 7.72 7.13 -2.79
C CYS A 69 8.69 7.49 -1.66
N ASN A 70 8.63 8.72 -1.15
CA ASN A 70 9.56 9.30 -0.16
C ASN A 70 11.05 9.27 -0.53
N ALA A 71 11.41 9.09 -1.80
CA ALA A 71 12.81 9.16 -2.24
C ALA A 71 13.45 10.53 -1.95
N CYS A 72 12.66 11.60 -1.95
CA CYS A 72 13.12 12.95 -1.63
C CYS A 72 13.40 13.18 -0.13
N LEU A 73 12.99 12.28 0.75
CA LEU A 73 13.19 12.39 2.20
C LEU A 73 14.54 11.83 2.63
N ASP A 74 15.09 10.85 1.90
CA ASP A 74 16.30 10.11 2.29
C ASP A 74 17.47 11.04 2.65
N ASP A 75 17.68 12.10 1.85
CA ASP A 75 18.75 13.09 2.02
C ASP A 75 18.21 14.52 2.21
N CYS A 76 17.03 14.68 2.81
CA CYS A 76 16.43 16.00 3.03
C CYS A 76 16.96 16.66 4.31
N PRO A 77 17.68 17.80 4.24
CA PRO A 77 18.20 18.45 5.45
C PRO A 77 17.11 18.94 6.39
N GLY A 78 15.96 19.37 5.83
CA GLY A 78 14.80 19.83 6.59
C GLY A 78 13.86 18.72 7.06
N GLY A 79 14.16 17.44 6.74
CA GLY A 79 13.32 16.31 7.12
C GLY A 79 11.87 16.41 6.61
N VAL A 80 11.67 16.98 5.42
CA VAL A 80 10.32 17.24 4.89
C VAL A 80 9.68 15.96 4.38
N VAL A 81 8.70 15.44 5.14
CA VAL A 81 7.94 14.23 4.79
C VAL A 81 6.95 14.55 3.66
N THR A 82 7.47 14.61 2.44
CA THR A 82 6.71 15.09 1.27
C THR A 82 5.50 14.22 0.96
N ALA A 83 5.55 12.91 1.17
CA ALA A 83 4.39 12.05 0.91
C ALA A 83 3.18 12.41 1.79
N ASP A 84 3.39 12.74 3.07
CA ASP A 84 2.32 13.09 4.00
C ASP A 84 1.65 14.40 3.58
N ILE A 85 2.46 15.40 3.21
CA ILE A 85 1.98 16.66 2.62
C ILE A 85 1.13 16.36 1.38
N ILE A 86 1.59 15.46 0.51
CA ILE A 86 0.86 15.10 -0.71
C ILE A 86 -0.46 14.39 -0.40
N PHE A 87 -0.50 13.44 0.54
CA PHE A 87 -1.75 12.76 0.91
C PHE A 87 -2.76 13.75 1.49
N SER A 88 -2.36 14.63 2.41
CA SER A 88 -3.23 15.67 2.96
C SER A 88 -3.68 16.68 1.90
N THR A 89 -2.80 17.03 0.95
CA THR A 89 -3.18 17.91 -0.17
C THR A 89 -4.21 17.23 -1.07
N ARG A 90 -4.07 15.92 -1.34
CA ARG A 90 -5.06 15.15 -2.11
C ARG A 90 -6.41 15.08 -1.40
N GLU A 91 -6.41 14.93 -0.08
CA GLU A 91 -7.64 15.00 0.73
C GLU A 91 -8.32 16.37 0.59
N GLU A 92 -7.57 17.47 0.71
CA GLU A 92 -8.11 18.82 0.58
C GLU A 92 -8.65 19.09 -0.84
N LEU A 93 -7.93 18.63 -1.88
CA LEU A 93 -8.40 18.67 -3.26
C LEU A 93 -9.73 17.93 -3.43
N LEU A 94 -9.85 16.71 -2.88
CA LEU A 94 -11.05 15.91 -2.97
C LEU A 94 -12.23 16.56 -2.23
N LYS A 95 -11.98 17.19 -1.07
CA LYS A 95 -13.00 17.94 -0.30
C LYS A 95 -13.54 19.14 -1.08
N ARG A 96 -12.67 19.88 -1.78
CA ARG A 96 -13.05 21.10 -2.51
C ARG A 96 -13.64 20.82 -3.89
N GLN A 97 -13.10 19.86 -4.63
CA GLN A 97 -13.55 19.54 -6.00
C GLN A 97 -14.64 18.46 -6.04
N GLY A 98 -14.87 17.77 -4.93
CA GLY A 98 -15.77 16.64 -4.86
C GLY A 98 -15.14 15.32 -5.32
N GLN A 99 -15.67 14.22 -4.79
CA GLN A 99 -15.23 12.88 -5.14
C GLN A 99 -16.07 12.30 -6.28
N PRO A 100 -15.45 11.72 -7.33
CA PRO A 100 -16.17 10.95 -8.34
C PRO A 100 -16.95 9.78 -7.70
N TRP A 101 -18.24 9.66 -8.01
CA TRP A 101 -19.11 8.64 -7.40
C TRP A 101 -18.61 7.21 -7.63
N LEU A 102 -18.01 6.93 -8.80
CA LEU A 102 -17.46 5.61 -9.13
C LEU A 102 -16.25 5.27 -8.26
N GLN A 103 -15.37 6.24 -8.02
CA GLN A 103 -14.24 6.09 -7.11
C GLN A 103 -14.73 5.78 -5.68
N LYS A 104 -15.74 6.52 -5.22
CA LYS A 104 -16.37 6.30 -3.92
C LYS A 104 -16.96 4.89 -3.82
N LEU A 105 -17.70 4.45 -4.84
CA LEU A 105 -18.27 3.11 -4.89
C LEU A 105 -17.20 2.01 -4.86
N LEU A 106 -16.12 2.21 -5.63
CA LEU A 106 -14.99 1.28 -5.68
C LEU A 106 -14.34 1.11 -4.30
N PHE A 107 -14.10 2.19 -3.57
CA PHE A 107 -13.48 2.11 -2.24
C PHE A 107 -14.45 1.63 -1.15
N GLN A 108 -15.72 2.05 -1.19
CA GLN A 108 -16.69 1.74 -0.13
C GLN A 108 -17.40 0.39 -0.28
N LYS A 109 -17.55 -0.12 -1.51
CA LYS A 109 -18.26 -1.38 -1.76
C LYS A 109 -17.34 -2.46 -2.29
N LEU A 110 -16.60 -2.20 -3.38
CA LEU A 110 -15.77 -3.22 -3.99
C LEU A 110 -14.60 -3.62 -3.07
N LEU A 111 -13.76 -2.67 -2.68
CA LEU A 111 -12.58 -2.96 -1.83
C LEU A 111 -12.93 -3.33 -0.38
N ALA A 112 -14.15 -3.00 0.07
CA ALA A 112 -14.67 -3.38 1.38
C ALA A 112 -15.22 -4.82 1.43
N ASN A 113 -15.26 -5.53 0.30
CA ASN A 113 -15.79 -6.88 0.25
C ASN A 113 -14.87 -7.82 -0.56
N PRO A 114 -14.08 -8.68 0.10
CA PRO A 114 -13.16 -9.61 -0.55
C PRO A 114 -13.85 -10.53 -1.58
N SER A 115 -15.09 -10.93 -1.34
CA SER A 115 -15.87 -11.77 -2.26
C SER A 115 -16.26 -11.01 -3.53
N LEU A 116 -16.58 -9.72 -3.43
CA LEU A 116 -16.83 -8.87 -4.59
C LEU A 116 -15.55 -8.62 -5.40
N VAL A 117 -14.41 -8.36 -4.74
CA VAL A 117 -13.11 -8.25 -5.42
C VAL A 117 -12.79 -9.52 -6.19
N HIS A 118 -13.01 -10.69 -5.58
CA HIS A 118 -12.78 -11.97 -6.21
C HIS A 118 -13.75 -12.25 -7.37
N THR A 119 -15.00 -11.83 -7.26
CA THR A 119 -15.96 -11.93 -8.36
C THR A 119 -15.55 -11.03 -9.53
N ALA A 120 -15.11 -9.79 -9.24
CA ALA A 120 -14.60 -8.88 -10.26
C ALA A 120 -13.35 -9.42 -10.96
N SER A 121 -12.42 -10.04 -10.23
CA SER A 121 -11.23 -10.66 -10.83
C SER A 121 -11.59 -11.84 -11.73
N LYS A 122 -12.59 -12.66 -11.38
CA LYS A 122 -13.12 -13.72 -12.25
C LYS A 122 -13.68 -13.17 -13.56
N PHE A 123 -14.45 -12.08 -13.54
CA PHE A 123 -14.93 -11.43 -14.77
C PHE A 123 -13.78 -10.87 -15.61
N LEU A 124 -12.78 -10.27 -14.96
CA LEU A 124 -11.59 -9.80 -15.66
C LEU A 124 -10.81 -10.95 -16.32
N ARG A 125 -10.70 -12.10 -15.64
CA ARG A 125 -10.11 -13.31 -16.22
C ARG A 125 -10.88 -13.77 -17.47
N LEU A 126 -12.21 -13.78 -17.41
CA LEU A 126 -13.02 -14.15 -18.57
C LEU A 126 -12.74 -13.20 -19.75
N ALA A 127 -12.58 -11.90 -19.48
CA ALA A 127 -12.19 -10.93 -20.51
C ALA A 127 -10.76 -11.14 -21.04
N ASP A 128 -9.81 -11.56 -20.20
CA ASP A 128 -8.46 -11.95 -20.61
C ASP A 128 -8.49 -13.19 -21.52
N VAL A 129 -9.20 -14.24 -21.12
CA VAL A 129 -9.29 -15.52 -21.86
C VAL A 129 -10.05 -15.36 -23.18
N ALA A 130 -11.13 -14.56 -23.19
CA ALA A 130 -11.87 -14.23 -24.40
C ALA A 130 -11.10 -13.30 -25.36
N GLY A 131 -9.91 -12.83 -24.98
CA GLY A 131 -9.11 -11.94 -25.81
C GLY A 131 -9.66 -10.51 -25.93
N LEU A 132 -10.67 -10.14 -25.14
CA LEU A 132 -11.31 -8.81 -25.19
C LEU A 132 -10.33 -7.70 -24.84
N ARG A 133 -9.44 -7.93 -23.85
CA ARG A 133 -8.40 -6.96 -23.47
C ARG A 133 -7.36 -6.79 -24.59
N THR A 134 -6.97 -7.88 -25.24
CA THR A 134 -6.08 -7.84 -26.41
C THR A 134 -6.72 -7.10 -27.58
N LEU A 135 -8.00 -7.37 -27.86
CA LEU A 135 -8.76 -6.70 -28.91
C LEU A 135 -8.89 -5.21 -28.63
N GLY A 136 -9.32 -4.82 -27.42
CA GLY A 136 -9.46 -3.42 -27.03
C GLY A 136 -8.16 -2.62 -27.12
N ARG A 137 -7.02 -3.25 -26.81
CA ARG A 137 -5.69 -2.66 -26.99
C ARG A 137 -5.31 -2.49 -28.45
N LYS A 138 -5.57 -3.50 -29.30
CA LYS A 138 -5.26 -3.47 -30.74
C LYS A 138 -6.13 -2.48 -31.51
N THR A 139 -7.42 -2.38 -31.18
CA THR A 139 -8.38 -1.49 -31.86
C THR A 139 -8.29 -0.05 -31.36
N GLY A 140 -7.53 0.22 -30.31
CA GLY A 140 -7.43 1.55 -29.71
C GLY A 140 -8.65 1.94 -28.86
N LEU A 141 -9.64 1.06 -28.69
CA LEU A 141 -10.83 1.31 -27.85
C LEU A 141 -10.44 1.70 -26.42
N VAL A 142 -9.37 1.11 -25.87
CA VAL A 142 -8.86 1.47 -24.54
C VAL A 142 -8.42 2.94 -24.44
N LYS A 143 -7.96 3.57 -25.54
CA LYS A 143 -7.59 5.00 -25.53
C LYS A 143 -8.81 5.90 -25.41
N ILE A 144 -9.95 5.48 -25.98
CA ILE A 144 -11.22 6.21 -25.93
C ILE A 144 -11.81 6.17 -24.51
N MET A 145 -11.51 5.12 -23.74
CA MET A 145 -11.99 4.96 -22.36
C MET A 145 -11.27 5.86 -21.32
N GLY A 146 -10.35 6.73 -21.73
CA GLY A 146 -9.68 7.68 -20.84
C GLY A 146 -8.95 7.01 -19.67
N ASP A 147 -9.26 7.43 -18.44
CA ASP A 147 -8.63 6.90 -17.23
C ASP A 147 -8.94 5.42 -16.97
N ALA A 148 -10.09 4.92 -17.42
CA ALA A 148 -10.39 3.49 -17.35
C ALA A 148 -9.46 2.67 -18.27
N GLY A 149 -9.05 3.24 -19.41
CA GLY A 149 -8.04 2.64 -20.28
C GLY A 149 -6.64 2.62 -19.67
N LYS A 150 -6.26 3.70 -18.98
CA LYS A 150 -4.99 3.74 -18.22
C LYS A 150 -5.00 2.73 -17.08
N ALA A 151 -6.13 2.59 -16.38
CA ALA A 151 -6.31 1.58 -15.34
C ALA A 151 -6.21 0.15 -15.92
N GLU A 152 -6.85 -0.12 -17.06
CA GLU A 152 -6.75 -1.43 -17.74
C GLU A 152 -5.30 -1.83 -18.04
N ALA A 153 -4.47 -0.87 -18.46
CA ALA A 153 -3.08 -1.11 -18.82
C ALA A 153 -2.21 -1.58 -17.64
N VAL A 154 -2.55 -1.19 -16.40
CA VAL A 154 -1.78 -1.52 -15.20
C VAL A 154 -2.29 -2.76 -14.46
N VAL A 155 -3.51 -3.22 -14.75
CA VAL A 155 -4.05 -4.41 -14.08
C VAL A 155 -3.38 -5.68 -14.61
N PRO A 156 -2.76 -6.51 -13.76
CA PRO A 156 -2.09 -7.73 -14.18
C PRO A 156 -3.08 -8.77 -14.72
N ARG A 157 -2.54 -9.81 -15.36
CA ARG A 157 -3.35 -10.97 -15.78
C ARG A 157 -3.83 -11.74 -14.56
N VAL A 158 -5.08 -12.18 -14.59
CA VAL A 158 -5.70 -12.93 -13.50
C VAL A 158 -5.38 -14.43 -13.65
N PRO A 159 -4.85 -15.12 -12.63
CA PRO A 159 -4.59 -16.54 -12.67
C PRO A 159 -5.87 -17.39 -12.74
N PRO A 160 -5.79 -18.67 -13.18
CA PRO A 160 -6.96 -19.56 -13.30
C PRO A 160 -7.66 -19.90 -12.00
N SER A 161 -6.90 -20.02 -10.92
CA SER A 161 -7.38 -20.28 -9.56
C SER A 161 -6.94 -19.16 -8.63
N GLY A 162 -7.49 -19.14 -7.42
CA GLY A 162 -7.30 -18.09 -6.43
C GLY A 162 -8.60 -17.75 -5.72
N GLY A 163 -8.55 -16.65 -4.98
CA GLY A 163 -9.58 -16.21 -4.06
C GLY A 163 -9.21 -16.49 -2.62
N LEU A 164 -9.83 -15.71 -1.74
CA LEU A 164 -9.50 -15.77 -0.32
C LEU A 164 -9.85 -17.14 0.28
N ASP A 165 -10.94 -17.76 -0.19
CA ASP A 165 -11.37 -19.09 0.26
C ASP A 165 -10.35 -20.17 -0.04
N GLU A 166 -9.62 -20.07 -1.15
CA GLU A 166 -8.55 -21.00 -1.49
C GLU A 166 -7.37 -20.85 -0.54
N ILE A 167 -6.99 -19.60 -0.23
CA ILE A 167 -5.92 -19.32 0.75
C ILE A 167 -6.31 -19.78 2.16
N ILE A 168 -7.57 -19.59 2.58
CA ILE A 168 -8.09 -20.07 3.86
C ILE A 168 -7.94 -21.59 3.98
N ARG A 169 -8.22 -22.36 2.92
CA ARG A 169 -8.12 -23.82 2.93
C ARG A 169 -6.68 -24.35 3.06
N ILE A 170 -5.68 -23.52 2.75
CA ILE A 170 -4.26 -23.89 2.86
C ILE A 170 -3.79 -23.80 4.32
N ALA A 171 -4.38 -22.91 5.11
CA ALA A 171 -4.08 -22.80 6.53
C ALA A 171 -4.46 -24.09 7.26
N LYS A 172 -3.53 -24.59 8.07
CA LYS A 172 -3.68 -25.82 8.86
C LYS A 172 -3.36 -25.48 10.31
N SER A 173 -4.01 -26.19 11.23
CA SER A 173 -3.56 -26.17 12.63
C SER A 173 -2.19 -26.84 12.73
N ILE A 174 -1.35 -26.29 13.60
CA ILE A 174 0.00 -26.78 13.87
C ILE A 174 -0.02 -27.34 15.29
N GLU A 175 0.53 -28.53 15.48
CA GLU A 175 0.67 -29.12 16.81
C GLU A 175 1.70 -28.33 17.63
N ASN A 176 1.34 -27.92 18.86
CA ASN A 176 2.20 -27.15 19.75
C ASN A 176 2.88 -25.92 19.09
N PRO A 177 2.09 -24.97 18.55
CA PRO A 177 2.66 -23.85 17.80
C PRO A 177 3.48 -22.94 18.71
N LYS A 178 4.63 -22.47 18.22
CA LYS A 178 5.46 -21.48 18.92
C LYS A 178 4.86 -20.09 18.86
N TYR A 179 4.17 -19.78 17.77
CA TYR A 179 3.52 -18.49 17.52
C TYR A 179 2.19 -18.69 16.79
N LYS A 180 1.26 -17.76 16.97
CA LYS A 180 -0.02 -17.69 16.29
C LYS A 180 -0.13 -16.37 15.55
N VAL A 181 -0.40 -16.41 14.24
CA VAL A 181 -0.49 -15.19 13.43
C VAL A 181 -1.78 -15.12 12.64
N ALA A 182 -2.28 -13.89 12.47
CA ALA A 182 -3.31 -13.58 11.48
C ALA A 182 -2.62 -13.20 10.17
N TYR A 183 -2.83 -13.98 9.11
CA TYR A 183 -2.30 -13.64 7.80
C TYR A 183 -3.21 -12.62 7.09
N PHE A 184 -2.70 -11.39 6.94
CA PHE A 184 -3.33 -10.36 6.11
C PHE A 184 -2.98 -10.60 4.64
N ALA A 185 -3.83 -11.37 3.95
CA ALA A 185 -3.68 -11.67 2.53
C ALA A 185 -3.92 -10.44 1.63
N GLY A 186 -4.71 -9.47 2.10
CA GLY A 186 -5.09 -8.28 1.35
C GLY A 186 -5.92 -8.59 0.09
N CYS A 187 -6.02 -7.63 -0.82
CA CYS A 187 -6.78 -7.80 -2.06
C CYS A 187 -5.97 -8.42 -3.20
N HIS A 188 -4.64 -8.28 -3.17
CA HIS A 188 -3.77 -8.70 -4.28
C HIS A 188 -3.43 -10.19 -4.25
N ALA A 189 -2.89 -10.70 -3.14
CA ALA A 189 -2.40 -12.08 -3.07
C ALA A 189 -3.48 -13.10 -3.42
N PRO A 190 -4.72 -13.04 -2.88
CA PRO A 190 -5.74 -14.01 -3.26
C PRO A 190 -6.10 -13.97 -4.75
N ASN A 191 -6.08 -12.80 -5.39
CA ASN A 191 -6.70 -12.61 -6.71
C ASN A 191 -5.72 -12.55 -7.87
N PHE A 192 -4.45 -12.22 -7.63
CA PHE A 192 -3.44 -12.00 -8.67
C PHE A 192 -2.13 -12.74 -8.43
N ALA A 193 -1.87 -13.20 -7.20
CA ALA A 193 -0.66 -13.95 -6.84
C ALA A 193 -0.95 -15.02 -5.76
N PRO A 194 -1.91 -15.94 -5.99
CA PRO A 194 -2.33 -16.94 -5.00
C PRO A 194 -1.17 -17.84 -4.57
N GLU A 195 -0.20 -18.08 -5.45
CA GLU A 195 1.02 -18.82 -5.17
C GLU A 195 1.88 -18.15 -4.08
N VAL A 196 1.91 -16.81 -4.04
CA VAL A 196 2.60 -16.04 -2.99
C VAL A 196 1.86 -16.18 -1.66
N GLY A 197 0.53 -16.16 -1.70
CA GLY A 197 -0.29 -16.42 -0.50
C GLY A 197 -0.08 -17.81 0.06
N ALA A 198 -0.08 -18.83 -0.79
CA ALA A 198 0.21 -20.21 -0.42
C ALA A 198 1.63 -20.39 0.12
N ALA A 199 2.63 -19.77 -0.54
CA ALA A 199 4.03 -19.83 -0.11
C ALA A 199 4.24 -19.18 1.27
N THR A 200 3.57 -18.05 1.53
CA THR A 200 3.60 -17.37 2.83
C THR A 200 3.17 -18.31 3.96
N ILE A 201 2.04 -19.00 3.80
CA ILE A 201 1.55 -19.96 4.80
C ILE A 201 2.54 -21.11 4.98
N ARG A 202 3.08 -21.68 3.89
CA ARG A 202 4.05 -22.79 3.98
C ARG A 202 5.32 -22.40 4.74
N VAL A 203 5.85 -21.20 4.47
CA VAL A 203 7.05 -20.68 5.15
C VAL A 203 6.75 -20.48 6.63
N LEU A 204 5.62 -19.84 6.99
CA LEU A 204 5.23 -19.65 8.39
C LEU A 204 5.06 -21.00 9.12
N ASN A 205 4.35 -21.95 8.52
CA ASN A 205 4.16 -23.28 9.10
C ASN A 205 5.49 -24.02 9.35
N LYS A 206 6.46 -23.89 8.43
CA LYS A 206 7.82 -24.45 8.61
C LYS A 206 8.51 -23.88 9.86
N HIS A 207 8.20 -22.65 10.24
CA HIS A 207 8.70 -21.98 11.44
C HIS A 207 7.87 -22.25 12.70
N GLN A 208 7.05 -23.32 12.71
CA GLN A 208 6.15 -23.66 13.84
C GLN A 208 5.16 -22.54 14.18
N VAL A 209 4.74 -21.78 13.17
CA VAL A 209 3.74 -20.71 13.30
C VAL A 209 2.39 -21.23 12.85
N GLU A 210 1.38 -21.19 13.73
CA GLU A 210 -0.01 -21.45 13.37
C GLU A 210 -0.61 -20.22 12.68
N VAL A 211 -1.13 -20.42 11.47
CA VAL A 211 -1.67 -19.33 10.65
C VAL A 211 -3.19 -19.38 10.63
N THR A 212 -3.83 -18.29 11.04
CA THR A 212 -5.25 -18.03 10.78
C THR A 212 -5.39 -17.06 9.61
N VAL A 213 -6.32 -17.31 8.69
CA VAL A 213 -6.59 -16.42 7.55
C VAL A 213 -7.97 -15.78 7.72
N PRO A 214 -8.08 -14.68 8.47
CA PRO A 214 -9.34 -13.98 8.64
C PRO A 214 -9.75 -13.23 7.35
N ARG A 215 -11.02 -12.89 7.24
CA ARG A 215 -11.59 -12.16 6.08
C ARG A 215 -11.36 -10.65 6.15
N PHE A 216 -10.12 -10.23 6.31
CA PHE A 216 -9.74 -8.82 6.22
C PHE A 216 -10.18 -8.20 4.87
N VAL A 217 -10.51 -6.92 4.90
CA VAL A 217 -10.81 -6.12 3.71
C VAL A 217 -9.53 -5.46 3.17
N CYS A 218 -9.62 -4.67 2.10
CA CYS A 218 -8.46 -3.93 1.61
C CYS A 218 -7.81 -3.09 2.73
N CYS A 219 -6.49 -2.94 2.71
CA CYS A 219 -5.77 -2.14 3.71
C CYS A 219 -6.19 -0.66 3.68
N GLY A 220 -6.67 -0.15 2.54
CA GLY A 220 -7.13 1.24 2.39
C GLY A 220 -6.10 2.20 1.79
N LEU A 221 -4.87 1.76 1.53
CA LEU A 221 -3.82 2.59 0.95
C LEU A 221 -4.24 3.27 -0.37
N PRO A 222 -4.93 2.60 -1.33
CA PRO A 222 -5.41 3.27 -2.53
C PRO A 222 -6.38 4.42 -2.22
N ALA A 223 -7.31 4.24 -1.27
CA ALA A 223 -8.26 5.27 -0.90
C ALA A 223 -7.55 6.51 -0.34
N THR A 224 -6.62 6.33 0.60
CA THR A 224 -5.74 7.41 1.10
C THR A 224 -4.93 8.04 -0.03
N GLY A 225 -4.40 7.23 -0.95
CA GLY A 225 -3.65 7.68 -2.10
C GLY A 225 -4.41 8.62 -3.04
N TYR A 226 -5.74 8.52 -3.08
CA TYR A 226 -6.63 9.42 -3.82
C TYR A 226 -7.32 10.47 -2.93
N GLY A 227 -6.92 10.61 -1.67
CA GLY A 227 -7.50 11.58 -0.72
C GLY A 227 -8.84 11.16 -0.10
N ASP A 228 -9.31 9.93 -0.34
CA ASP A 228 -10.55 9.42 0.25
C ASP A 228 -10.31 8.83 1.64
N MET A 229 -10.04 9.73 2.59
CA MET A 229 -9.82 9.39 3.99
C MET A 229 -11.04 8.74 4.67
N PRO A 230 -12.30 9.16 4.40
CA PRO A 230 -13.47 8.48 4.95
C PRO A 230 -13.54 6.99 4.58
N SER A 231 -13.32 6.64 3.32
CA SER A 231 -13.32 5.23 2.91
C SER A 231 -12.12 4.47 3.49
N ALA A 232 -10.94 5.10 3.55
CA ALA A 232 -9.76 4.51 4.19
C ALA A 232 -10.01 4.20 5.68
N ARG A 233 -10.58 5.14 6.43
CA ARG A 233 -10.95 4.93 7.85
C ARG A 233 -11.99 3.84 8.00
N ASN A 234 -13.00 3.78 7.12
CA ASN A 234 -13.99 2.70 7.18
C ASN A 234 -13.37 1.30 7.00
N LEU A 235 -12.48 1.15 6.01
CA LEU A 235 -11.73 -0.09 5.80
C LEU A 235 -10.85 -0.43 7.01
N ALA A 236 -10.19 0.58 7.60
CA ALA A 236 -9.38 0.40 8.80
C ALA A 236 -10.20 -0.07 10.00
N ARG A 237 -11.37 0.53 10.25
CA ARG A 237 -12.30 0.10 11.31
C ARG A 237 -12.69 -1.36 11.16
N THR A 238 -13.08 -1.78 9.94
CA THR A 238 -13.40 -3.20 9.67
C THR A 238 -12.23 -4.12 9.98
N ASN A 239 -11.02 -3.77 9.56
CA ASN A 239 -9.84 -4.59 9.80
C ASN A 239 -9.45 -4.65 11.29
N ILE A 240 -9.53 -3.53 12.00
CA ILE A 240 -9.27 -3.46 13.44
C ILE A 240 -10.30 -4.30 14.21
N ASP A 241 -11.57 -4.23 13.84
CA ASP A 241 -12.64 -5.02 14.45
C ASP A 241 -12.45 -6.53 14.24
N ILE A 242 -12.13 -6.94 13.00
CA ILE A 242 -11.78 -8.34 12.70
C ILE A 242 -10.61 -8.81 13.56
N ALA A 243 -9.54 -8.01 13.66
CA ALA A 243 -8.36 -8.37 14.44
C ALA A 243 -8.61 -8.40 15.96
N GLY A 244 -9.50 -7.54 16.47
CA GLY A 244 -9.88 -7.50 17.88
C GLY A 244 -10.54 -8.79 18.37
N ASN A 245 -11.09 -9.59 17.46
CA ASN A 245 -11.70 -10.89 17.75
C ASN A 245 -10.71 -12.06 17.64
N LEU A 246 -9.41 -11.80 17.41
CA LEU A 246 -8.39 -12.83 17.21
C LEU A 246 -7.39 -12.86 18.37
N ASN A 247 -7.09 -14.06 18.87
CA ASN A 247 -5.99 -14.29 19.80
C ASN A 247 -4.71 -14.68 19.04
N VAL A 248 -4.00 -13.68 18.53
CA VAL A 248 -2.77 -13.83 17.75
C VAL A 248 -1.67 -12.91 18.27
N ASP A 249 -0.43 -13.37 18.11
CA ASP A 249 0.81 -12.66 18.48
C ASP A 249 1.14 -11.57 17.46
N ALA A 250 0.85 -11.80 16.18
CA ALA A 250 1.12 -10.85 15.10
C ALA A 250 0.10 -10.92 13.96
N ILE A 251 0.01 -9.81 13.21
CA ILE A 251 -0.69 -9.70 11.92
C ILE A 251 0.38 -9.60 10.84
N VAL A 252 0.56 -10.66 10.06
CA VAL A 252 1.67 -10.79 9.12
C VAL A 252 1.19 -10.57 7.68
N THR A 253 1.97 -9.88 6.86
CA THR A 253 1.74 -9.80 5.41
C THR A 253 3.05 -9.72 4.62
N PRO A 254 3.16 -10.35 3.45
CA PRO A 254 4.32 -10.21 2.56
C PRO A 254 4.24 -8.95 1.67
N CYS A 255 3.14 -8.18 1.76
CA CYS A 255 2.96 -6.99 0.95
C CYS A 255 3.50 -5.77 1.67
N GLY A 256 4.66 -5.26 1.24
CA GLY A 256 5.28 -4.05 1.80
C GLY A 256 4.35 -2.83 1.84
N SER A 257 3.45 -2.69 0.87
CA SER A 257 2.43 -1.62 0.87
C SER A 257 1.37 -1.82 1.94
N CYS A 258 0.91 -3.07 2.15
CA CYS A 258 -0.05 -3.37 3.21
C CYS A 258 0.61 -3.25 4.58
N SER A 259 1.78 -3.86 4.82
CA SER A 259 2.48 -3.79 6.12
C SER A 259 2.75 -2.34 6.52
N SER A 260 3.21 -1.49 5.58
CA SER A 260 3.43 -0.07 5.84
C SER A 260 2.14 0.65 6.22
N PHE A 261 1.08 0.51 5.43
CA PHE A 261 -0.13 1.29 5.63
C PHE A 261 -0.94 0.82 6.85
N LEU A 262 -0.94 -0.49 7.12
CA LEU A 262 -1.55 -1.07 8.31
C LEU A 262 -0.88 -0.55 9.59
N LYS A 263 0.45 -0.35 9.60
CA LYS A 263 1.16 0.32 10.72
C LYS A 263 0.75 1.81 10.86
N ASP A 264 0.47 2.47 9.74
CA ASP A 264 -0.04 3.85 9.74
C ASP A 264 -1.52 3.97 10.17
N TYR A 265 -2.22 2.87 10.50
CA TYR A 265 -3.57 2.95 11.08
C TYR A 265 -3.59 3.76 12.38
N SER A 266 -2.53 3.68 13.17
CA SER A 266 -2.34 4.50 14.38
C SER A 266 -2.42 6.01 14.07
N LYS A 267 -1.83 6.46 12.96
CA LYS A 267 -1.90 7.84 12.48
C LYS A 267 -3.26 8.15 11.86
N LEU A 268 -3.77 7.26 11.01
CA LEU A 268 -5.04 7.42 10.29
C LEU A 268 -6.24 7.61 11.24
N MET A 269 -6.20 6.92 12.38
CA MET A 269 -7.25 6.89 13.40
C MET A 269 -6.95 7.75 14.63
N ALA A 270 -5.85 8.53 14.63
CA ALA A 270 -5.45 9.32 15.80
C ALA A 270 -6.53 10.33 16.26
N GLY A 271 -7.30 10.87 15.31
CA GLY A 271 -8.42 11.78 15.57
C GLY A 271 -9.77 11.10 15.83
N GLU A 272 -9.80 9.77 16.01
CA GLU A 272 -11.03 8.98 16.18
C GLU A 272 -11.04 8.37 17.59
N PRO A 273 -11.64 9.03 18.61
CA PRO A 273 -11.47 8.64 20.02
C PRO A 273 -11.80 7.18 20.34
N GLU A 274 -12.83 6.62 19.71
CA GLU A 274 -13.24 5.21 19.90
C GLU A 274 -12.28 4.18 19.29
N TRP A 275 -11.45 4.63 18.34
CA TRP A 275 -10.61 3.75 17.51
C TRP A 275 -9.11 4.00 17.69
N ALA A 276 -8.71 5.16 18.21
CA ALA A 276 -7.31 5.56 18.29
C ALA A 276 -6.46 4.53 19.04
N GLU A 277 -6.92 4.04 20.19
CA GLU A 277 -6.16 3.06 20.97
C GLU A 277 -6.16 1.67 20.31
N LYS A 278 -7.32 1.20 19.84
CA LYS A 278 -7.42 -0.06 19.08
C LYS A 278 -6.53 -0.06 17.83
N ALA A 279 -6.38 1.09 17.18
CA ALA A 279 -5.52 1.25 16.01
C ALA A 279 -4.03 1.20 16.37
N LYS A 280 -3.63 1.70 17.55
CA LYS A 280 -2.26 1.53 18.06
C LYS A 280 -1.98 0.07 18.36
N ASP A 281 -2.88 -0.61 19.08
CA ASP A 281 -2.75 -2.04 19.39
C ASP A 281 -2.66 -2.88 18.12
N PHE A 282 -3.52 -2.60 17.15
CA PHE A 282 -3.49 -3.23 15.83
C PHE A 282 -2.14 -2.99 15.15
N ALA A 283 -1.71 -1.73 15.03
CA ALA A 283 -0.47 -1.36 14.36
C ALA A 283 0.76 -1.99 15.01
N ALA A 284 0.78 -2.13 16.34
CA ALA A 284 1.86 -2.76 17.09
C ALA A 284 2.03 -4.25 16.76
N LYS A 285 0.93 -4.94 16.41
CA LYS A 285 0.95 -6.36 15.99
C LYS A 285 1.30 -6.54 14.52
N VAL A 286 1.24 -5.50 13.69
CA VAL A 286 1.49 -5.63 12.24
C VAL A 286 2.98 -5.82 11.97
N LYS A 287 3.30 -6.89 11.24
CA LYS A 287 4.66 -7.20 10.82
C LYS A 287 4.71 -7.49 9.33
N ASP A 288 5.74 -6.98 8.66
CA ASP A 288 6.11 -7.51 7.35
C ASP A 288 6.64 -8.95 7.53
N ILE A 289 6.39 -9.85 6.58
CA ILE A 289 6.88 -11.23 6.68
C ILE A 289 8.39 -11.29 6.89
N SER A 290 9.16 -10.42 6.24
CA SER A 290 10.62 -10.43 6.34
C SER A 290 11.09 -9.98 7.72
N GLU A 291 10.42 -9.00 8.31
CA GLU A 291 10.65 -8.57 9.69
C GLU A 291 10.29 -9.68 10.67
N PHE A 292 9.10 -10.28 10.52
CA PHE A 292 8.62 -11.31 11.42
C PHE A 292 9.51 -12.56 11.46
N LEU A 293 9.94 -13.06 10.29
CA LEU A 293 10.80 -14.25 10.21
C LEU A 293 12.17 -14.05 10.85
N ILE A 294 12.71 -12.82 10.81
CA ILE A 294 13.95 -12.49 11.51
C ILE A 294 13.70 -12.41 13.02
N ASP A 295 12.61 -11.76 13.45
CA ASP A 295 12.26 -11.59 14.87
C ASP A 295 12.08 -12.95 15.59
N ILE A 296 11.45 -13.93 14.95
CA ILE A 296 11.18 -15.24 15.57
C ILE A 296 12.32 -16.25 15.47
N GLY A 297 13.40 -15.92 14.75
CA GLY A 297 14.48 -16.83 14.39
C GLY A 297 14.16 -17.61 13.11
N LEU A 298 14.92 -17.32 12.05
CA LEU A 298 14.76 -17.93 10.74
C LEU A 298 15.21 -19.40 10.75
N ASP A 299 14.33 -20.32 10.34
CA ASP A 299 14.67 -21.71 10.03
C ASP A 299 15.30 -21.77 8.63
N THR A 300 16.57 -22.15 8.55
CA THR A 300 17.30 -22.24 7.27
C THR A 300 17.27 -23.63 6.64
N ASP A 301 16.66 -24.63 7.28
CA ASP A 301 16.56 -26.00 6.79
C ASP A 301 15.40 -26.15 5.78
N MET A 302 15.51 -25.46 4.64
CA MET A 302 14.50 -25.40 3.57
C MET A 302 15.04 -25.77 2.18
N GLY A 303 16.24 -26.35 2.13
CA GLY A 303 16.90 -26.79 0.90
C GLY A 303 17.77 -25.71 0.24
N THR A 304 18.34 -26.07 -0.92
CA THR A 304 19.31 -25.24 -1.67
C THR A 304 18.68 -24.70 -2.95
N ILE A 305 18.99 -23.45 -3.31
CA ILE A 305 18.60 -22.83 -4.58
C ILE A 305 19.86 -22.33 -5.27
N LYS A 306 20.22 -22.90 -6.43
CA LYS A 306 21.37 -22.44 -7.23
C LYS A 306 20.94 -21.37 -8.24
N LYS A 307 20.66 -20.15 -7.78
CA LYS A 307 20.22 -19.03 -8.65
C LYS A 307 20.74 -17.70 -8.14
N LYS A 308 21.16 -16.83 -9.05
CA LYS A 308 21.44 -15.42 -8.76
C LYS A 308 20.12 -14.65 -8.63
N ILE A 309 19.91 -13.99 -7.49
CA ILE A 309 18.69 -13.22 -7.21
C ILE A 309 19.01 -11.72 -7.20
N THR A 310 18.18 -10.94 -7.90
CA THR A 310 18.18 -9.46 -7.79
C THR A 310 17.04 -9.04 -6.88
N TRP A 311 17.35 -8.37 -5.77
CA TRP A 311 16.35 -7.83 -4.86
C TRP A 311 15.99 -6.40 -5.25
N HIS A 312 14.69 -6.12 -5.38
CA HIS A 312 14.15 -4.78 -5.51
C HIS A 312 13.67 -4.31 -4.13
N ASP A 313 14.16 -3.17 -3.63
CA ASP A 313 13.64 -2.56 -2.40
C ASP A 313 12.34 -1.80 -2.68
N PRO A 314 11.17 -2.31 -2.25
CA PRO A 314 9.91 -1.61 -2.42
C PRO A 314 9.91 -0.35 -1.55
N CYS A 315 9.37 0.76 -2.06
CA CYS A 315 9.39 2.04 -1.35
C CYS A 315 8.73 1.95 0.04
N HIS A 316 7.56 1.32 0.13
CA HIS A 316 6.84 1.13 1.40
C HIS A 316 7.55 0.18 2.39
N LEU A 317 8.44 -0.68 1.92
CA LEU A 317 9.23 -1.54 2.81
C LEU A 317 10.51 -0.82 3.25
N GLY A 318 11.30 -0.34 2.29
CA GLY A 318 12.62 0.22 2.57
C GLY A 318 12.61 1.67 3.06
N ARG A 319 11.76 2.54 2.52
CA ARG A 319 11.76 3.98 2.89
C ARG A 319 10.81 4.32 4.01
N TYR A 320 9.60 3.74 3.99
CA TYR A 320 8.59 3.95 5.01
C TYR A 320 8.89 3.16 6.28
N GLN A 321 9.10 1.84 6.15
CA GLN A 321 9.29 0.96 7.31
C GLN A 321 10.76 0.73 7.70
N LYS A 322 11.72 1.19 6.89
CA LYS A 322 13.17 0.95 7.08
C LYS A 322 13.57 -0.53 7.11
N ILE A 323 12.73 -1.41 6.54
CA ILE A 323 12.99 -2.84 6.41
C ILE A 323 13.80 -3.04 5.12
N LYS A 324 15.13 -3.14 5.25
CA LYS A 324 16.06 -3.33 4.13
C LYS A 324 16.98 -4.53 4.34
N ALA A 325 17.47 -4.72 5.57
CA ALA A 325 18.43 -5.78 5.89
C ALA A 325 17.75 -7.15 6.01
N GLN A 326 16.54 -7.19 6.55
CA GLN A 326 15.77 -8.41 6.83
C GLN A 326 15.55 -9.27 5.58
N PRO A 327 14.98 -8.77 4.47
CA PRO A 327 14.81 -9.59 3.27
C PRO A 327 16.15 -10.08 2.69
N ARG A 328 17.22 -9.29 2.80
CA ARG A 328 18.56 -9.71 2.33
C ARG A 328 19.16 -10.81 3.20
N THR A 329 19.00 -10.70 4.52
CA THR A 329 19.46 -11.72 5.47
C THR A 329 18.77 -13.06 5.18
N ILE A 330 17.46 -13.03 4.92
CA ILE A 330 16.70 -14.23 4.52
C ILE A 330 17.20 -14.79 3.19
N LEU A 331 17.44 -13.96 2.18
CA LEU A 331 17.93 -14.44 0.89
C LEU A 331 19.34 -15.03 0.98
N GLN A 332 20.23 -14.40 1.76
CA GLN A 332 21.62 -14.84 1.96
C GLN A 332 21.72 -16.11 2.80
N SER A 333 20.69 -16.42 3.61
CA SER A 333 20.67 -17.67 4.38
C SER A 333 20.28 -18.88 3.53
N ILE A 334 19.79 -18.69 2.30
CA ILE A 334 19.44 -19.78 1.40
C ILE A 334 20.72 -20.27 0.71
N PRO A 335 21.12 -21.54 0.91
CA PRO A 335 22.32 -22.06 0.27
C PRO A 335 22.23 -21.96 -1.26
N GLY A 336 23.26 -21.37 -1.88
CA GLY A 336 23.42 -21.27 -3.35
C GLY A 336 22.85 -19.99 -4.00
N VAL A 337 22.29 -19.08 -3.20
CA VAL A 337 21.77 -17.75 -3.64
C VAL A 337 22.84 -16.67 -3.59
#